data_AF-A0A9X2RPJ5-F1
#
_entry.id   AF-A0A9X2RPJ5-F1
#
_cell.length_a   1.000
_cell.length_b   1.000
_cell.length_c   1.000
_cell.angle_alpha   90.00
_cell.angle_beta   90.00
_cell.angle_gamma   90.00
#
_symmetry.space_group_name_H-M   'P 1'
#
loop_
_entity.id
_entity.type
_entity.pdbx_description
1 polymer ?
#
loop_
_entity_poly.entity_id
_entity_poly.type
_entity_poly.pdbx_seq_one_letter_code
_entity_poly.pdbx_strand_id
1 'polypeptide(L)'
;MIEVLPVTGDQSEMLGAAIALGNRYTKWLGLLTPPAYRKYADGGGLLVAMDGGELVGYALFGLPKRSQHVCLVHLCVAEEHRGRGIASLLNSAAARDTGSGSVPGVGGITG
;
A
#
# COMPACT_ATOMS: atom_id res chain seq x y z
N MET A 1 -3.89 -17.43 -7.10
CA MET A 1 -3.23 -16.56 -8.10
C MET A 1 -3.21 -15.18 -7.48
N ILE A 2 -2.03 -14.58 -7.36
CA ILE A 2 -1.89 -13.28 -6.70
C ILE A 2 -2.15 -12.17 -7.70
N GLU A 3 -3.13 -11.33 -7.42
CA GLU A 3 -3.46 -10.13 -8.18
C GLU A 3 -3.13 -8.89 -7.35
N VAL A 4 -2.44 -7.92 -7.95
CA VAL A 4 -2.11 -6.66 -7.29
C VAL A 4 -2.99 -5.56 -7.86
N LEU A 5 -3.72 -4.87 -6.97
CA LEU A 5 -4.70 -3.86 -7.35
C LEU A 5 -4.38 -2.52 -6.65
N PRO A 6 -4.44 -1.39 -7.36
CA PRO A 6 -4.37 -0.08 -6.75
C PRO A 6 -5.67 0.25 -6.03
N VAL A 7 -5.53 0.83 -4.83
CA VAL A 7 -6.66 1.25 -4.00
C VAL A 7 -6.63 2.77 -3.89
N THR A 8 -7.71 3.41 -4.32
CA THR A 8 -7.90 4.85 -4.19
C THR A 8 -8.68 5.19 -2.93
N GLY A 9 -8.66 6.46 -2.51
CA GLY A 9 -9.36 6.93 -1.31
C GLY A 9 -10.89 6.78 -1.33
N ASP A 10 -11.47 6.44 -2.48
CA ASP A 10 -12.90 6.18 -2.68
C ASP A 10 -13.28 4.73 -2.32
N GLN A 11 -12.33 3.78 -2.43
CA GLN A 11 -12.53 2.36 -2.17
C GLN A 11 -12.49 2.03 -0.67
N SER A 12 -13.49 2.52 0.06
CA SER A 12 -13.58 2.43 1.52
C SER A 12 -13.56 0.98 2.04
N GLU A 13 -14.13 0.04 1.28
CA GLU A 13 -14.16 -1.39 1.63
C GLU A 13 -12.77 -2.03 1.58
N MET A 14 -12.03 -1.82 0.48
CA MET A 14 -10.64 -2.30 0.36
C MET A 14 -9.72 -1.60 1.36
N LEU A 15 -9.93 -0.31 1.60
CA LEU A 15 -9.18 0.45 2.60
C LEU A 15 -9.40 -0.14 4.01
N GLY A 16 -10.66 -0.45 4.35
CA GLY A 16 -11.03 -1.11 5.60
C GLY A 16 -10.37 -2.48 5.75
N ALA A 17 -10.35 -3.30 4.69
CA ALA A 17 -9.70 -4.60 4.69
C ALA A 17 -8.17 -4.50 4.87
N ALA A 18 -7.52 -3.54 4.18
CA ALA A 18 -6.10 -3.28 4.34
C ALA A 18 -5.76 -2.77 5.75
N ILE A 19 -6.57 -1.87 6.31
CA ILE A 19 -6.43 -1.37 7.68
C ILE A 19 -6.60 -2.52 8.67
N ALA A 20 -7.60 -3.39 8.50
CA ALA A 20 -7.84 -4.51 9.39
C ALA A 20 -6.67 -5.52 9.38
N LEU A 21 -6.15 -5.84 8.19
CA LEU A 21 -4.96 -6.69 8.06
C LEU A 21 -3.76 -6.01 8.72
N GLY A 22 -3.56 -4.72 8.47
CA GLY A 22 -2.49 -3.94 9.08
C GLY A 22 -2.60 -3.91 10.59
N ASN A 23 -3.81 -3.75 11.11
CA ASN A 23 -4.11 -3.68 12.54
C ASN A 23 -3.63 -4.94 13.29
N ARG A 24 -3.87 -6.12 12.70
CA ARG A 24 -3.39 -7.42 13.21
C ARG A 24 -1.87 -7.47 13.38
N TYR A 25 -1.12 -6.78 12.52
CA TYR A 25 0.34 -6.79 12.51
C TYR A 25 0.99 -5.48 12.99
N THR A 26 0.21 -4.53 13.55
CA THR A 26 0.69 -3.24 14.10
C THR A 26 1.81 -3.40 15.12
N LYS A 27 1.80 -4.50 15.86
CA LYS A 27 2.80 -4.84 16.87
C LYS A 27 4.23 -4.92 16.32
N TRP A 28 4.39 -5.20 15.03
CA TRP A 28 5.69 -5.31 14.34
C TRP A 28 5.96 -4.17 13.37
N LEU A 29 4.90 -3.62 12.78
CA LEU A 29 4.95 -2.68 11.66
C LEU A 29 4.75 -1.21 12.08
N GLY A 30 4.18 -0.98 13.27
CA GLY A 30 3.79 0.33 13.77
C GLY A 30 2.30 0.58 13.62
N LEU A 31 1.75 1.44 14.49
CA LEU A 31 0.34 1.84 14.41
C LEU A 31 0.18 2.91 13.35
N LEU A 32 -0.39 2.55 12.19
CA LEU A 32 -0.74 3.51 11.16
C LEU A 32 -2.24 3.84 11.28
N THR A 33 -2.57 5.13 11.40
CA THR A 33 -3.94 5.56 11.60
C THR A 33 -4.76 5.45 10.30
N PRO A 34 -6.06 5.14 10.36
CA PRO A 34 -6.95 5.10 9.19
C PRO A 34 -6.83 6.31 8.23
N PRO A 35 -6.75 7.58 8.71
CA PRO A 35 -6.56 8.73 7.82
C PRO A 35 -5.22 8.71 7.07
N ALA A 36 -4.16 8.09 7.61
CA ALA A 36 -2.90 7.95 6.89
C ALA A 36 -3.07 7.02 5.69
N TYR A 37 -3.75 5.87 5.84
CA TYR A 37 -4.06 4.99 4.72
C TYR A 37 -4.80 5.73 3.61
N ARG A 38 -5.84 6.49 3.97
CA ARG A 38 -6.61 7.28 3.00
C ARG A 38 -5.74 8.31 2.28
N LYS A 39 -4.84 8.99 3.00
CA LYS A 39 -3.92 9.98 2.43
C LYS A 39 -3.01 9.39 1.36
N TYR A 40 -2.48 8.19 1.60
CA TYR A 40 -1.67 7.49 0.59
C TYR A 40 -2.51 6.96 -0.56
N ALA A 41 -3.69 6.40 -0.29
CA ALA A 41 -4.61 5.93 -1.32
C ALA A 41 -5.04 7.06 -2.27
N ASP A 42 -5.32 8.25 -1.75
CA ASP A 42 -5.65 9.45 -2.52
C ASP A 42 -4.49 9.88 -3.42
N GLY A 43 -3.25 9.72 -2.94
CA GLY A 43 -2.03 9.96 -3.70
C GLY A 43 -1.61 8.83 -4.64
N GLY A 44 -2.42 7.77 -4.82
CA GLY A 44 -2.06 6.60 -5.63
C GLY A 44 -0.98 5.70 -5.03
N GLY A 45 -0.68 5.88 -3.74
CA GLY A 45 0.39 5.22 -3.01
C GLY A 45 -0.04 3.99 -2.22
N LEU A 46 -1.15 3.34 -2.59
CA LEU A 46 -1.66 2.15 -1.91
C LEU A 46 -1.95 1.03 -2.92
N LEU A 47 -1.26 -0.09 -2.75
CA LEU A 47 -1.49 -1.33 -3.49
C LEU A 47 -1.91 -2.44 -2.52
N VAL A 48 -2.85 -3.27 -2.94
CA VAL A 48 -3.24 -4.49 -2.21
C VAL A 48 -2.96 -5.72 -3.06
N ALA A 49 -2.58 -6.80 -2.41
CA ALA A 49 -2.40 -8.11 -3.02
C ALA A 49 -3.57 -9.01 -2.60
N MET A 50 -4.30 -9.52 -3.60
CA MET A 50 -5.42 -10.42 -3.45
C MET A 50 -5.03 -11.82 -3.93
N ASP A 51 -5.31 -12.87 -3.16
CA ASP A 51 -5.20 -14.27 -3.61
C ASP A 51 -6.59 -14.88 -3.64
N GLY A 52 -7.13 -15.15 -4.83
CA GLY A 52 -8.44 -15.81 -4.95
C GLY A 52 -9.61 -15.07 -4.29
N GLY A 53 -9.51 -13.74 -4.15
CA GLY A 53 -10.53 -12.91 -3.49
C GLY A 53 -10.22 -12.57 -2.03
N GLU A 54 -9.14 -13.10 -1.46
CA GLU A 54 -8.73 -12.77 -0.08
C GLU A 54 -7.55 -11.80 -0.07
N LEU A 55 -7.60 -10.79 0.81
CA LEU A 55 -6.52 -9.82 0.95
C LEU A 55 -5.37 -10.43 1.74
N VAL A 56 -4.32 -10.83 1.02
CA VAL A 56 -3.14 -11.50 1.57
C VAL A 56 -2.00 -10.54 1.89
N GLY A 57 -2.07 -9.29 1.42
CA GLY A 57 -1.10 -8.26 1.76
C GLY A 57 -1.43 -6.90 1.19
N TYR A 58 -0.71 -5.87 1.65
CA TYR A 58 -0.78 -4.52 1.10
C TYR A 58 0.58 -3.83 1.20
N ALA A 59 0.79 -2.86 0.32
CA ALA A 59 1.94 -1.97 0.30
C ALA A 59 1.48 -0.51 0.21
N LEU A 60 1.91 0.29 1.17
CA LEU A 60 1.88 1.74 1.11
C LEU A 60 3.25 2.26 0.69
N PHE A 61 3.25 3.15 -0.29
CA PHE A 61 4.43 3.86 -0.74
C PHE A 61 4.07 5.30 -1.08
N GLY A 62 5.00 6.21 -0.82
CA GLY A 62 4.90 7.59 -1.26
C GLY A 62 5.45 7.73 -2.67
N LEU A 63 4.69 8.42 -3.53
CA LEU A 63 5.12 8.86 -4.85
C LEU A 63 5.51 10.36 -4.78
N PRO A 64 6.80 10.69 -4.60
CA PRO A 64 7.25 12.08 -4.63
C PRO A 64 7.21 12.63 -6.06
N LYS A 65 6.47 13.74 -6.29
CA LYS A 65 6.36 14.45 -7.58
C LYS A 65 7.68 14.76 -8.30
N ARG A 66 8.80 14.81 -7.59
CA ARG A 66 10.11 15.27 -8.08
C ARG A 66 11.17 14.17 -8.13
N SER A 67 10.85 12.94 -7.73
CA SER A 67 11.83 11.85 -7.70
C SER A 67 11.26 10.58 -8.30
N GLN A 68 12.07 9.87 -9.08
CA GLN A 68 11.75 8.56 -9.66
C GLN A 68 11.81 7.42 -8.63
N HIS A 69 11.91 7.74 -7.34
CA HIS A 69 12.03 6.77 -6.26
C HIS A 69 10.71 6.67 -5.51
N VAL A 70 10.10 5.49 -5.52
CA VAL A 70 9.06 5.13 -4.56
C VAL A 70 9.67 4.99 -3.18
N CYS A 71 9.07 5.64 -2.18
CA CYS A 71 9.45 5.42 -0.79
C CYS A 71 8.46 4.47 -0.16
N LEU A 72 8.87 3.23 0.13
CA LEU A 72 8.02 2.24 0.78
C LEU A 72 7.78 2.68 2.23
N VAL A 73 6.53 2.95 2.59
CA VAL A 73 6.14 3.43 3.93
C VAL A 73 5.70 2.26 4.80
N HIS A 74 4.91 1.35 4.24
CA HIS A 74 4.33 0.23 4.99
C HIS A 74 4.16 -0.97 4.09
N LEU A 75 4.65 -2.14 4.47
CA LEU A 75 4.48 -3.36 3.70
C LEU A 75 4.09 -4.48 4.65
N CYS A 76 2.87 -4.96 4.51
CA CYS A 76 2.35 -6.05 5.34
C CYS A 76 1.89 -7.19 4.45
N VAL A 77 2.35 -8.39 4.79
CA VAL A 77 1.90 -9.64 4.15
C VAL A 77 1.46 -10.58 5.25
N ALA A 78 0.30 -11.21 5.06
CA ALA A 78 -0.23 -12.23 5.94
C ALA A 78 0.84 -13.30 6.16
N GLU A 79 1.06 -13.68 7.42
CA GLU A 79 2.13 -14.61 7.79
C GLU A 79 1.98 -15.98 7.11
N GLU A 80 0.73 -16.41 6.93
CA GLU A 80 0.32 -17.65 6.27
C GLU A 80 0.77 -17.71 4.80
N HIS A 81 1.06 -16.55 4.20
CA HIS A 81 1.52 -16.40 2.82
C HIS A 81 2.94 -15.82 2.71
N ARG A 82 3.69 -15.71 3.83
CA ARG A 82 5.11 -15.32 3.80
C ARG A 82 5.96 -16.38 3.08
N GLY A 83 7.05 -15.93 2.45
CA GLY A 83 7.94 -16.81 1.66
C GLY A 83 7.45 -17.10 0.22
N ARG A 84 6.26 -16.62 -0.17
CA ARG A 84 5.72 -16.77 -1.54
C ARG A 84 6.08 -15.64 -2.51
N GLY A 85 6.93 -14.69 -2.09
CA GLY A 85 7.33 -13.56 -2.93
C GLY A 85 6.30 -12.43 -3.07
N ILE A 86 5.22 -12.40 -2.27
CA ILE A 86 4.18 -11.34 -2.31
C ILE A 86 4.79 -9.96 -2.05
N ALA A 87 5.69 -9.86 -1.07
CA ALA A 87 6.45 -8.64 -0.79
C ALA A 87 7.24 -8.16 -2.02
N SER A 88 7.88 -9.09 -2.73
CA SER A 88 8.62 -8.78 -3.95
C SER A 88 7.68 -8.35 -5.07
N LEU A 89 6.53 -9.01 -5.21
CA LEU A 89 5.48 -8.66 -6.18
C LEU A 89 4.96 -7.24 -5.96
N LEU A 90 4.61 -6.90 -4.72
CA LEU A 90 4.16 -5.56 -4.36
C LEU A 90 5.23 -4.50 -4.60
N ASN A 91 6.48 -4.79 -4.23
CA ASN A 91 7.61 -3.90 -4.49
C ASN A 91 7.83 -3.69 -6.00
N SER A 92 7.82 -4.77 -6.78
CA SER A 92 7.94 -4.69 -8.23
C SER A 92 6.77 -3.95 -8.87
N ALA A 93 5.55 -4.13 -8.38
CA ALA A 93 4.37 -3.40 -8.85
C ALA A 93 4.48 -1.89 -8.54
N ALA A 94 4.86 -1.54 -7.30
CA ALA A 94 5.10 -0.15 -6.90
C ALA A 94 6.18 0.51 -7.77
N ALA A 95 7.29 -0.20 -8.04
CA ALA A 95 8.35 0.30 -8.91
C ALA A 95 7.89 0.56 -10.36
N ARG A 96 6.94 -0.24 -10.88
CA ARG A 96 6.36 -0.03 -12.22
C ARG A 96 5.41 1.16 -12.27
N ASP A 97 4.67 1.40 -11.19
CA ASP A 97 3.72 2.51 -11.11
C ASP A 97 4.42 3.87 -11.14
N THR A 98 5.64 3.96 -10.57
CA THR A 98 6.51 5.15 -10.64
C THR A 98 6.83 5.67 -12.04
N GLY A 99 6.64 4.85 -13.09
CA GLY A 99 6.92 5.21 -14.48
C GLY A 99 5.81 6.03 -15.16
N SER A 100 4.60 6.07 -14.60
CA SER A 100 3.44 6.74 -15.21
C SER A 100 3.05 7.98 -14.40
N GLY A 101 3.80 9.07 -14.60
CA GLY A 101 3.54 10.31 -13.90
C GLY A 101 2.16 10.91 -14.21
N SER A 102 1.31 11.05 -13.20
CA SER A 102 0.58 12.29 -12.85
C SER A 102 -0.39 12.03 -11.69
N VAL A 103 0.02 12.39 -10.46
CA VAL A 103 -0.91 12.59 -9.34
C VAL A 103 -0.63 13.94 -8.66
N PRO A 104 -1.60 14.87 -8.64
CA PRO A 104 -1.42 16.17 -8.02
C PRO A 104 -1.64 16.11 -6.50
N GLY A 105 -0.56 15.83 -5.77
CA GLY A 105 -0.30 16.48 -4.48
C GLY A 105 -0.80 15.76 -3.23
N VAL A 106 0.12 15.58 -2.29
CA VAL A 106 -0.24 15.81 -0.89
C VAL A 106 0.92 16.46 -0.15
N GLY A 107 0.63 17.63 0.41
CA GLY A 107 1.55 18.44 1.21
C GLY A 107 1.98 17.72 2.48
N GLY A 108 3.19 18.08 2.91
CA GLY A 108 3.86 17.55 4.09
C GLY A 108 3.09 17.75 5.39
N ILE A 109 3.49 16.98 6.40
CA ILE A 109 3.37 17.41 7.79
C ILE A 109 4.73 17.17 8.45
N THR A 110 5.51 18.23 8.57
CA THR A 110 6.43 18.43 9.69
C THR A 110 5.55 18.64 10.93
N GLY A 111 5.82 17.88 11.98
CA GLY A 111 5.28 18.08 13.32
C GLY A 111 6.41 17.90 14.32
#